data_AF-A0A537SEF3-F1
#
_entry.id   AF-A0A537SEF3-F1
#
_cell.length_a   1.000
_cell.length_b   1.000
_cell.length_c   1.000
_cell.angle_alpha   90.00
_cell.angle_beta   90.00
_cell.angle_gamma   90.00
#
_symmetry.space_group_name_H-M   'P 1'
#
loop_
_entity.id
_entity.type
_entity.pdbx_description
1 polymer ?
#
loop_
_entity_poly.entity_id
_entity_poly.type
_entity_poly.pdbx_seq_one_letter_code
_entity_poly.pdbx_strand_id
1 'polypeptide(L)'
;FGTEIEVWPTERVRDVLKTNHYFHAVHLPRAFHIHPLNYALGLAELAEAAGARIFEDTPALSIDTEGVRKRIATPSARVRAAHIVLACSIHLGSLVPRIAGTLLPIWSYTMTTAPLGPRLAAAIAYRGAVTD
;
A
#
# COMPACT_ATOMS: atom_id res chain seq x y z
N PHE A 1 19.52 1.69 8.29
CA PHE A 1 18.73 2.62 7.47
C PHE A 1 18.92 4.03 8.04
N GLY A 2 19.69 4.87 7.34
CA GLY A 2 20.15 6.18 7.83
C GLY A 2 19.21 7.32 7.42
N THR A 3 17.92 7.22 7.76
CA THR A 3 17.03 8.38 7.60
C THR A 3 17.27 9.36 8.73
N GLU A 4 17.08 10.63 8.43
CA GLU A 4 17.05 11.68 9.44
C GLU A 4 15.83 11.50 10.33
N ILE A 5 16.05 11.59 11.64
CA ILE A 5 15.03 11.48 12.68
C ILE A 5 15.27 12.62 13.65
N GLU A 6 14.22 13.37 13.96
CA GLU A 6 14.24 14.42 14.95
C GLU A 6 13.36 14.01 16.14
N VAL A 7 13.83 14.24 17.35
CA VAL A 7 12.99 14.14 18.55
C VAL A 7 12.50 15.54 18.88
N TRP A 8 11.19 15.74 18.84
CA TRP A 8 10.60 17.03 19.18
C TRP A 8 10.26 17.09 20.67
N PRO A 9 10.71 18.13 21.39
CA PRO A 9 10.31 18.36 22.76
C PRO A 9 8.82 18.74 22.84
N THR A 10 8.25 18.58 24.03
CA THR A 10 6.83 18.89 24.30
C THR A 10 6.40 20.27 23.81
N GLU A 11 7.23 21.30 24.03
CA GLU A 11 6.92 22.66 23.57
C GLU A 11 6.73 22.73 22.05
N ARG A 12 7.58 22.06 21.28
CA ARG A 12 7.51 22.04 19.81
C ARG A 12 6.26 21.30 19.32
N VAL A 13 5.93 20.18 19.94
CA VAL A 13 4.72 19.41 19.59
C VAL A 13 3.48 20.25 19.86
N ARG A 14 3.41 20.94 21.01
CA ARG A 14 2.26 21.78 21.37
C ARG A 14 2.17 23.07 20.55
N ASP A 15 3.28 23.54 20.00
CA ASP A 15 3.27 24.63 19.03
C ASP A 15 2.61 24.20 17.70
N VAL A 16 2.79 22.96 17.24
CA VAL A 16 2.23 22.55 15.94
C VAL A 16 0.90 21.79 16.05
N LEU A 17 0.69 21.05 17.13
CA LEU A 17 -0.56 20.42 17.53
C LEU A 17 -1.10 21.25 18.69
N LYS A 18 -2.08 22.13 18.46
CA LYS A 18 -2.55 23.15 19.42
C LYS A 18 -3.38 22.51 20.55
N THR A 19 -2.75 21.63 21.33
CA THR A 19 -3.35 20.79 22.38
C THR A 19 -2.33 20.42 23.45
N ASN A 20 -2.80 20.11 24.67
CA ASN A 20 -1.95 19.65 25.78
C ASN A 20 -1.90 18.11 25.90
N HIS A 21 -2.63 17.37 25.06
CA HIS A 21 -2.73 15.91 25.14
C HIS A 21 -1.43 15.18 24.75
N TYR A 22 -0.61 15.78 23.88
CA TYR A 22 0.63 15.19 23.40
C TYR A 22 1.85 15.79 24.10
N PHE A 23 2.90 14.97 24.26
CA PHE A 23 4.17 15.33 24.88
C PHE A 23 5.26 15.38 23.80
N HIS A 24 6.11 14.36 23.71
CA HIS A 24 7.19 14.30 22.72
C HIS A 24 6.70 13.65 21.42
N ALA A 25 7.42 13.91 20.33
CA ALA A 25 7.16 13.25 19.05
C ALA A 25 8.46 12.82 18.39
N VAL A 26 8.38 11.78 17.57
CA VAL A 26 9.41 11.43 16.59
C VAL A 26 8.99 12.04 15.27
N HIS A 27 9.77 12.99 14.78
CA HIS A 27 9.54 13.65 13.51
C HIS A 27 10.46 13.05 12.44
N LEU A 28 9.84 12.68 11.32
CA LEU A 28 10.49 12.10 10.16
C LEU A 28 10.45 13.14 9.02
N PRO A 29 11.44 14.04 8.91
CA PRO A 29 11.39 15.18 7.98
C PRO A 29 11.35 14.75 6.50
N ARG A 30 11.79 13.53 6.22
CA ARG A 30 11.83 12.95 4.87
C ARG A 30 10.63 12.04 4.55
N ALA A 31 9.67 11.91 5.48
CA ALA A 31 8.46 11.15 5.22
C ALA A 31 7.56 11.90 4.24
N PHE A 32 6.89 11.17 3.36
CA PHE A 32 5.95 11.71 2.40
C PHE A 32 4.81 10.74 2.16
N HIS A 33 3.67 11.26 1.73
CA HIS A 33 2.55 10.46 1.27
C HIS A 33 2.58 10.37 -0.25
N ILE A 34 2.12 9.25 -0.76
CA ILE A 34 1.90 9.06 -2.18
C ILE A 34 0.42 8.85 -2.44
N HIS A 35 0.00 9.11 -3.66
CA HIS A 35 -1.29 8.64 -4.15
C HIS A 35 -1.09 7.21 -4.68
N PRO A 36 -1.48 6.15 -3.93
CA PRO A 36 -1.08 4.79 -4.27
C PRO A 36 -1.65 4.32 -5.61
N LEU A 37 -2.88 4.71 -5.96
CA LEU A 37 -3.49 4.36 -7.24
C LEU A 37 -2.72 4.97 -8.42
N ASN A 38 -2.49 6.29 -8.44
CA ASN A 38 -1.69 6.94 -9.48
C ASN A 38 -0.28 6.36 -9.59
N TYR A 39 0.34 6.02 -8.46
CA TYR A 39 1.64 5.35 -8.47
C TYR A 39 1.55 3.98 -9.16
N ALA A 40 0.56 3.15 -8.83
CA ALA A 40 0.36 1.85 -9.46
C ALA A 40 0.05 1.96 -10.97
N LEU A 41 -0.77 2.94 -11.37
CA LEU A 41 -1.07 3.22 -12.77
C LEU A 41 0.18 3.65 -13.54
N GLY A 42 0.98 4.56 -12.99
CA GLY A 42 2.25 4.96 -13.61
C GLY A 42 3.24 3.80 -13.74
N LEU A 43 3.29 2.89 -12.77
CA LEU A 43 4.08 1.66 -12.89
C LEU A 43 3.56 0.72 -13.98
N ALA A 44 2.24 0.58 -14.12
CA ALA A 44 1.62 -0.24 -15.16
C ALA A 44 1.97 0.30 -16.56
N GLU A 45 1.82 1.61 -16.77
CA GLU A 45 2.19 2.29 -18.02
C GLU A 45 3.66 2.06 -18.39
N LEU A 46 4.58 2.22 -17.42
CA LEU A 46 6.01 2.00 -17.63
C LEU A 46 6.33 0.53 -17.92
N ALA A 47 5.63 -0.41 -17.28
CA ALA A 47 5.81 -1.83 -17.52
C ALA A 47 5.35 -2.23 -18.93
N GLU A 48 4.21 -1.73 -19.39
CA GLU A 48 3.71 -1.96 -20.74
C GLU A 48 4.62 -1.34 -21.80
N ALA A 49 5.12 -0.12 -21.54
CA ALA A 49 6.12 0.52 -22.40
C ALA A 49 7.43 -0.29 -22.50
N ALA A 50 7.78 -1.04 -21.45
CA ALA A 50 8.90 -1.99 -21.44
C ALA A 50 8.57 -3.36 -22.05
N GLY A 51 7.35 -3.57 -22.57
CA GLY A 51 6.91 -4.79 -23.25
C GLY A 51 6.19 -5.80 -22.37
N ALA A 52 5.87 -5.47 -21.11
CA ALA A 52 4.94 -6.28 -20.33
C ALA A 52 3.54 -6.24 -20.94
N ARG A 53 2.74 -7.27 -20.66
CA ARG A 53 1.34 -7.33 -21.08
C ARG A 53 0.48 -7.52 -19.85
N ILE A 54 -0.41 -6.57 -19.60
CA ILE A 54 -1.35 -6.61 -18.48
C ILE A 54 -2.70 -7.10 -19.01
N PHE A 55 -3.27 -8.08 -18.32
CA PHE A 55 -4.58 -8.64 -18.66
C PHE A 55 -5.49 -8.47 -17.44
N GLU A 56 -6.24 -7.38 -17.44
CA GLU A 56 -7.27 -7.11 -16.42
C GLU A 56 -8.46 -8.05 -16.61
N ASP A 57 -9.31 -8.18 -15.58
CA ASP A 57 -10.50 -9.04 -15.55
C ASP A 57 -10.25 -10.50 -15.99
N THR A 58 -9.00 -10.96 -15.88
CA THR A 58 -8.55 -12.29 -16.31
C THR A 58 -8.00 -13.06 -15.10
N PRO A 59 -8.87 -13.47 -14.15
CA PRO A 59 -8.40 -14.11 -12.93
C PRO A 59 -7.74 -15.46 -13.23
N ALA A 60 -6.64 -15.75 -12.54
CA ALA A 60 -6.13 -17.10 -12.47
C ALA A 60 -7.08 -17.94 -11.61
N LEU A 61 -7.51 -19.09 -12.13
CA LEU A 61 -8.42 -20.02 -11.44
C LEU A 61 -7.68 -21.21 -10.83
N SER A 62 -6.60 -21.65 -11.47
CA SER A 62 -5.74 -22.72 -10.96
C SER A 62 -4.34 -22.63 -11.56
N ILE A 63 -3.36 -23.17 -10.81
CA ILE A 63 -1.96 -23.25 -11.21
C ILE A 63 -1.50 -24.69 -11.05
N ASP A 64 -0.98 -25.25 -12.14
CA ASP A 64 -0.27 -26.53 -12.16
C ASP A 64 1.23 -26.26 -12.26
N THR A 65 1.97 -26.69 -11.24
CA THR A 65 3.40 -26.43 -11.10
C THR A 65 4.30 -27.64 -11.30
N GLU A 66 3.74 -28.83 -11.56
CA GLU A 66 4.50 -30.08 -11.57
C GLU A 66 5.34 -30.25 -12.85
N GLY A 67 4.88 -29.67 -13.96
CA GLY A 67 5.57 -29.75 -15.26
C GLY A 67 6.77 -28.79 -15.42
N VAL A 68 7.60 -29.05 -16.44
CA VAL A 68 8.72 -28.17 -16.86
C VAL A 68 8.24 -26.75 -17.14
N ARG A 69 7.08 -26.61 -17.80
CA ARG A 69 6.36 -25.33 -17.88
C ARG A 69 5.15 -25.38 -16.97
N LYS A 70 4.99 -24.34 -16.17
CA LYS A 70 3.86 -24.11 -15.29
C LYS A 70 2.66 -23.71 -16.13
N ARG A 71 1.47 -24.17 -15.74
CA ARG A 71 0.22 -23.93 -16.48
C ARG A 71 -0.75 -23.19 -15.58
N ILE A 72 -1.32 -22.12 -16.12
CA ILE A 72 -2.31 -21.29 -15.43
C ILE A 72 -3.61 -21.39 -16.22
N ALA A 73 -4.70 -21.73 -15.56
CA ALA A 73 -6.03 -21.67 -16.14
C ALA A 73 -6.70 -20.33 -15.81
N THR A 74 -7.34 -19.73 -16.80
CA THR A 74 -8.22 -18.56 -16.67
C THR A 74 -9.61 -18.93 -17.19
N PRO A 75 -10.65 -18.08 -17.03
CA PRO A 75 -11.99 -18.40 -17.52
C PRO A 75 -12.04 -18.70 -19.02
N SER A 76 -11.21 -18.02 -19.82
CA SER A 76 -11.26 -18.06 -21.29
C SER A 76 -10.03 -18.72 -21.92
N ALA A 77 -8.96 -18.98 -21.17
CA ALA A 77 -7.69 -19.42 -21.75
C ALA A 77 -6.82 -20.25 -20.80
N ARG A 78 -5.71 -20.76 -21.36
CA ARG A 78 -4.63 -21.39 -20.60
C ARG A 78 -3.31 -20.73 -20.96
N VAL A 79 -2.57 -20.30 -19.95
CA VAL A 79 -1.26 -19.66 -20.10
C VAL A 79 -0.17 -20.64 -19.68
N ARG A 80 0.97 -20.63 -20.37
CA ARG A 80 2.16 -21.43 -20.03
C ARG A 80 3.31 -20.49 -19.69
N ALA A 81 3.98 -20.73 -18.56
CA ALA A 81 5.10 -19.92 -18.10
C ALA A 81 6.24 -20.80 -17.55
N ALA A 82 7.47 -20.30 -17.59
CA ALA A 82 8.59 -20.96 -16.91
C ALA A 82 8.57 -20.69 -15.40
N HIS A 83 8.21 -19.46 -15.02
CA HIS A 83 8.12 -18.99 -13.64
C HIS A 83 6.76 -18.35 -13.37
N ILE A 84 6.33 -18.40 -12.11
CA ILE A 84 5.12 -17.75 -11.61
C ILE A 84 5.52 -16.95 -10.38
N VAL A 85 5.16 -15.66 -10.37
CA VAL A 85 5.28 -14.79 -9.21
C VAL A 85 3.89 -14.50 -8.67
N LEU A 86 3.66 -14.81 -7.40
CA LEU A 86 2.38 -14.57 -6.75
C LEU A 86 2.38 -13.16 -6.15
N ALA A 87 1.53 -12.28 -6.69
CA ALA A 87 1.40 -10.89 -6.24
C ALA A 87 -0.06 -10.53 -5.88
N CYS A 88 -0.84 -11.51 -5.42
CA CYS A 88 -2.29 -11.37 -5.21
C CYS A 88 -2.67 -10.88 -3.80
N SER A 89 -1.71 -10.54 -2.94
CA SER A 89 -1.95 -10.22 -1.52
C SER A 89 -2.80 -11.31 -0.83
N ILE A 90 -3.77 -10.92 -0.01
CA ILE A 90 -4.73 -11.82 0.68
C ILE A 90 -5.70 -12.54 -0.27
N HIS A 91 -5.74 -12.18 -1.56
CA HIS A 91 -6.68 -12.72 -2.54
C HIS A 91 -6.17 -13.97 -3.26
N LEU A 92 -5.17 -14.68 -2.70
CA LEU A 92 -4.66 -15.92 -3.28
C LEU A 92 -5.73 -17.03 -3.36
N GLY A 93 -6.68 -17.06 -2.42
CA GLY A 93 -7.79 -18.02 -2.41
C GLY A 93 -7.31 -19.47 -2.58
N SER A 94 -7.92 -20.18 -3.53
CA SER A 94 -7.59 -21.58 -3.84
C SER A 94 -6.37 -21.76 -4.75
N LEU A 95 -5.74 -20.69 -5.24
CA LEU A 95 -4.60 -20.80 -6.16
C LEU A 95 -3.42 -21.51 -5.51
N VAL A 96 -3.14 -21.19 -4.24
CA VAL A 96 -2.10 -21.83 -3.44
C VAL A 96 -2.59 -21.97 -1.99
N PRO A 97 -3.39 -23.01 -1.68
CA PRO A 97 -4.06 -23.15 -0.38
C PRO A 97 -3.12 -23.11 0.82
N ARG A 98 -1.91 -23.66 0.66
CA ARG A 98 -0.88 -23.67 1.70
C ARG A 98 -0.43 -22.26 2.10
N ILE A 99 -0.34 -21.33 1.16
CA ILE A 99 0.02 -19.93 1.44
C ILE A 99 -1.22 -19.16 1.87
N ALA A 100 -2.35 -19.35 1.19
CA ALA A 100 -3.60 -18.68 1.55
C ALA A 100 -4.01 -18.95 3.01
N GLY A 101 -3.80 -20.18 3.52
CA GLY A 101 -4.07 -20.54 4.91
C GLY A 101 -3.18 -19.87 5.96
N THR A 102 -2.11 -19.17 5.55
CA THR A 102 -1.26 -18.38 6.46
C THR A 102 -1.57 -16.89 6.42
N LEU A 103 -2.53 -16.45 5.59
CA LEU A 103 -2.89 -15.05 5.42
C LEU A 103 -4.14 -14.72 6.22
N LEU A 104 -4.07 -13.65 7.01
CA LEU A 104 -5.19 -13.13 7.78
C LEU A 104 -5.59 -11.76 7.25
N PRO A 105 -6.85 -11.55 6.83
CA PRO A 105 -7.32 -10.24 6.41
C PRO A 105 -7.41 -9.31 7.63
N ILE A 106 -6.78 -8.13 7.51
CA ILE A 106 -6.91 -7.04 8.48
C ILE A 106 -7.69 -5.93 7.80
N TRP A 107 -8.81 -5.53 8.42
CA TRP A 107 -9.62 -4.43 7.93
C TRP A 107 -9.17 -3.13 8.58
N SER A 108 -8.63 -2.23 7.76
CA SER A 108 -8.29 -0.87 8.16
C SER A 108 -9.36 0.08 7.63
N TYR A 109 -9.91 0.91 8.51
CA TYR A 109 -10.90 1.91 8.15
C TYR A 109 -10.23 3.28 8.12
N THR A 110 -10.53 4.06 7.09
CA THR A 110 -10.09 5.45 6.96
C THR A 110 -11.33 6.32 6.80
N MET A 111 -11.39 7.42 7.55
CA MET A 111 -12.46 8.40 7.46
C MET A 111 -11.90 9.74 7.04
N THR A 112 -12.67 10.48 6.26
CA THR A 112 -12.32 11.85 5.84
C THR A 112 -13.43 12.80 6.28
N THR A 113 -13.06 14.00 6.70
CA THR A 113 -14.01 15.06 7.02
C THR A 113 -14.31 15.89 5.78
N ALA A 114 -15.41 16.65 5.81
CA ALA A 114 -15.52 17.80 4.92
C ALA A 114 -14.33 18.76 5.16
N PRO A 115 -13.97 19.60 4.17
CA PRO A 115 -12.92 20.61 4.35
C PRO A 115 -13.19 21.47 5.59
N LEU A 116 -12.27 21.47 6.55
CA LEU A 116 -12.40 22.22 7.80
C LEU A 116 -12.08 23.71 7.64
N GLY A 117 -11.51 24.10 6.48
CA GLY A 117 -11.13 25.47 6.20
C GLY A 117 -10.18 26.05 7.26
N PRO A 118 -10.35 27.32 7.67
CA PRO A 118 -9.49 27.95 8.67
C PRO A 118 -9.45 27.24 10.03
N ARG A 119 -10.47 26.44 10.37
CA ARG A 119 -10.53 25.72 11.66
C ARG A 119 -9.43 24.67 11.79
N LEU A 120 -8.93 24.12 10.67
CA LEU A 120 -7.84 23.16 10.71
C LEU A 120 -6.58 23.79 11.30
N ALA A 121 -6.20 24.97 10.83
CA ALA A 121 -4.98 25.66 11.31
C ALA A 121 -5.06 26.08 12.79
N ALA A 122 -6.26 26.29 13.32
CA ALA A 122 -6.46 26.57 14.74
C ALA A 122 -6.22 25.33 15.63
N ALA A 123 -6.35 24.12 15.08
CA ALA A 123 -6.15 22.85 15.80
C ALA A 123 -4.79 22.21 15.50
N ILE A 124 -4.39 22.19 14.23
CA ILE A 124 -3.19 21.54 13.71
C ILE A 124 -2.54 22.49 12.69
N ALA A 125 -1.42 23.08 13.07
CA ALA A 125 -0.60 23.93 12.20
C ALA A 125 0.45 23.13 11.41
N TYR A 126 0.71 21.88 11.81
CA TYR A 126 1.60 20.99 11.07
C TYR A 126 0.99 20.61 9.70
N ARG A 127 1.82 20.62 8.66
CA ARG A 127 1.41 20.34 7.27
C ARG A 127 1.66 18.90 6.81
N GLY A 128 2.20 18.05 7.68
CA GLY A 128 2.41 16.63 7.40
C GLY A 128 1.39 15.74 8.09
N ALA A 129 1.67 14.43 8.07
CA ALA A 129 0.86 13.44 8.76
C ALA A 129 1.26 13.32 10.24
N VAL A 130 0.26 13.04 11.07
CA VAL A 130 0.41 12.84 12.50
C VAL A 130 -0.21 11.48 12.83
N THR A 131 0.48 10.69 13.64
CA THR A 131 0.02 9.41 14.18
C THR A 131 0.46 9.33 15.65
N ASP A 132 -0.40 8.79 16.51
CA ASP A 132 -0.14 8.55 17.93
C ASP A 132 -0.21 7.05 18.29
#